data_AF-A0A3C1RYV3-F1
#
_entry.id   AF-A0A3C1RYV3-F1
#
_cell.length_a   1.000
_cell.length_b   1.000
_cell.length_c   1.000
_cell.angle_alpha   90.00
_cell.angle_beta   90.00
_cell.angle_gamma   90.00
#
_symmetry.space_group_name_H-M   'P 1'
#
loop_
_entity.id
_entity.type
_entity.pdbx_description
1 polymer ?
#
loop_
_entity_poly.entity_id
_entity_poly.type
_entity_poly.pdbx_seq_one_letter_code
_entity_poly.pdbx_strand_id
1 'polypeptide(L)'
;MSCSDNNYKFKLNTTQKTTLGEKANIKFEQLTGNKIDSVQIYVNSNRVNTNETSIAINTEDFGLGKHLVTAIAFYPNKTKKLNNSIEIFASKAPKVYSFKIKNTFPHDPTAYTQGLEYHNGFLYETTGRRGKSSLRKVEIKTGKVLQKKDLEKKYFG
;
A
#
# COMPACT_ATOMS: atom_id res chain seq x y z
N MET A 1 20.52 -42.88 23.02
CA MET A 1 20.47 -41.56 23.67
C MET A 1 21.02 -40.54 22.68
N SER A 2 20.20 -39.70 22.04
CA SER A 2 20.74 -38.58 21.22
C SER A 2 19.73 -37.46 21.13
N CYS A 3 19.58 -36.75 22.25
CA CYS A 3 19.04 -35.39 22.24
C CYS A 3 20.23 -34.46 22.00
N SER A 4 20.36 -33.94 20.79
CA SER A 4 21.08 -32.69 20.57
C SER A 4 20.21 -31.78 19.72
N ASP A 5 19.03 -31.50 20.26
CA ASP A 5 18.26 -30.30 19.94
C ASP A 5 19.16 -29.11 20.30
N ASN A 6 19.97 -28.72 19.33
CA ASN A 6 20.58 -27.43 19.27
C ASN A 6 19.43 -26.41 19.31
N ASN A 7 19.10 -25.98 20.52
CA ASN A 7 17.86 -25.29 20.89
C ASN A 7 17.94 -23.82 20.46
N TYR A 8 18.29 -23.54 19.21
CA TYR A 8 18.43 -22.18 18.69
C TYR A 8 17.04 -21.53 18.58
N LYS A 9 16.81 -20.48 19.37
CA LYS A 9 15.62 -19.63 19.27
C LYS A 9 16.05 -18.21 18.97
N PHE A 10 15.35 -17.59 18.04
CA PHE A 10 15.63 -16.24 17.56
C PHE A 10 14.37 -15.40 17.61
N LYS A 11 14.54 -14.09 17.81
CA LYS A 11 13.47 -13.10 17.84
C LYS A 11 13.83 -11.93 16.95
N LEU A 12 12.84 -11.43 16.20
CA LEU A 12 12.98 -10.24 15.37
C LEU A 12 11.99 -9.19 15.85
N ASN A 13 12.49 -8.14 16.47
CA ASN A 13 11.70 -6.99 16.89
C ASN A 13 11.90 -5.86 15.89
N THR A 14 10.82 -5.20 15.53
CA THR A 14 10.81 -4.02 14.66
C THR A 14 9.94 -2.94 15.28
N THR A 15 10.25 -1.68 14.99
CA THR A 15 9.29 -0.59 15.17
C THR A 15 8.04 -0.90 14.35
N GLN A 16 6.92 -1.21 15.02
CA GLN A 16 5.71 -1.65 14.31
C GLN A 16 5.09 -0.54 13.45
N LYS A 17 5.08 0.69 13.98
CA LYS A 17 4.51 1.88 13.34
C LYS A 17 5.42 3.08 13.55
N THR A 18 5.59 3.92 12.54
CA THR A 18 6.38 5.16 12.58
C THR A 18 5.91 6.12 11.49
N THR A 19 6.47 7.32 11.44
CA THR A 19 6.14 8.31 10.41
C THR A 19 7.31 8.55 9.46
N LEU A 20 6.99 9.00 8.25
CA LEU A 20 7.98 9.36 7.23
C LEU A 20 8.89 10.48 7.74
N GLY A 21 10.22 10.27 7.69
CA GLY A 21 11.26 11.16 8.21
C GLY A 21 11.85 10.71 9.55
N GLU A 22 11.22 9.76 10.24
CA GLU A 22 11.76 9.19 11.48
C GLU A 22 12.68 8.00 11.19
N LYS A 23 13.44 7.58 12.22
CA LYS A 23 14.22 6.35 12.16
C LYS A 23 13.43 5.16 12.70
N ALA A 24 13.40 4.06 11.95
CA ALA A 24 12.78 2.81 12.41
C ALA A 24 13.86 1.84 12.90
N ASN A 25 13.63 1.25 14.07
CA ASN A 25 14.59 0.33 14.69
C ASN A 25 14.25 -1.12 14.33
N ILE A 26 15.27 -1.89 13.99
CA ILE A 26 15.20 -3.32 13.75
C ILE A 26 16.22 -3.99 14.67
N LYS A 27 15.78 -4.96 15.46
CA LYS A 27 16.63 -5.71 16.38
C LYS A 27 16.39 -7.21 16.24
N PHE A 28 17.42 -7.92 15.83
CA PHE A 28 17.52 -9.36 15.86
C PHE A 28 18.16 -9.80 17.18
N GLU A 29 17.51 -10.74 17.87
CA GLU A 29 17.98 -11.27 19.14
C GLU A 29 18.07 -12.80 19.07
N GLN A 30 19.20 -13.33 19.53
CA GLN A 30 19.31 -14.75 19.81
C GLN A 30 18.92 -14.99 21.27
N LEU A 31 17.92 -15.84 21.48
CA LEU A 31 17.39 -16.17 22.81
C LEU A 31 18.11 -17.38 23.42
N THR A 32 18.45 -18.38 22.61
CA THR A 32 19.08 -19.63 23.05
C THR A 32 19.97 -20.21 21.94
N GLY A 33 20.88 -21.12 22.29
CA GLY A 33 21.85 -21.75 21.38
C GLY A 33 23.25 -21.12 21.43
N ASN A 34 24.21 -21.72 20.71
CA ASN A 34 25.59 -21.19 20.62
C ASN A 34 25.67 -19.96 19.72
N LYS A 35 26.78 -19.23 19.72
CA LYS A 35 26.96 -18.05 18.86
C LYS A 35 26.66 -18.38 17.38
N ILE A 36 25.82 -17.58 16.75
CA ILE A 36 25.55 -17.66 15.31
C ILE A 36 26.74 -17.17 14.47
N ASP A 37 26.77 -17.57 13.20
CA ASP A 37 27.80 -17.17 12.24
C ASP A 37 27.57 -15.74 11.77
N SER A 38 26.34 -15.44 11.31
CA SER A 38 25.96 -14.10 10.84
C SER A 38 24.45 -13.93 10.77
N VAL A 39 23.99 -12.69 10.66
CA VAL A 39 22.60 -12.36 10.35
C VAL A 39 22.54 -11.34 9.20
N GLN A 40 21.63 -11.58 8.27
CA GLN A 40 21.31 -10.65 7.19
C GLN A 40 19.87 -10.14 7.38
N ILE A 41 19.71 -8.82 7.41
CA ILE A 41 18.46 -8.11 7.62
C ILE A 41 18.13 -7.37 6.33
N TYR A 42 16.93 -7.63 5.83
CA TYR A 42 16.38 -7.03 4.63
C TYR A 42 15.12 -6.26 4.99
N VAL A 43 14.94 -5.10 4.37
CA VAL A 43 13.65 -4.42 4.30
C VAL A 43 13.19 -4.45 2.86
N ASN A 44 12.04 -5.10 2.64
CA ASN A 44 11.56 -5.59 1.35
C ASN A 44 12.60 -6.50 0.68
N SER A 45 13.42 -5.95 -0.22
CA SER A 45 14.49 -6.66 -0.93
C SER A 45 15.87 -6.05 -0.70
N ASN A 46 15.96 -4.91 0.00
CA ASN A 46 17.20 -4.19 0.22
C ASN A 46 17.83 -4.66 1.53
N ARG A 47 19.08 -5.15 1.47
CA ARG A 47 19.85 -5.48 2.68
C ARG A 47 20.21 -4.20 3.40
N VAL A 48 19.84 -4.10 4.67
CA VAL A 48 20.07 -2.89 5.46
C VAL A 48 21.25 -3.00 6.41
N ASN A 49 21.67 -4.22 6.77
CA ASN A 49 22.78 -4.43 7.70
C ASN A 49 24.00 -5.09 7.04
N THR A 50 25.18 -4.88 7.61
CA THR A 50 26.36 -5.68 7.29
C THR A 50 26.40 -6.94 8.15
N ASN A 51 26.72 -6.83 9.44
CA ASN A 51 26.74 -7.96 10.39
C ASN A 51 26.11 -7.60 11.75
N GLU A 52 25.78 -6.33 11.96
CA GLU A 52 25.11 -5.84 13.15
C GLU A 52 23.72 -6.47 13.31
N THR A 53 23.37 -6.79 14.56
CA THR A 53 22.09 -7.38 14.94
C THR A 53 21.04 -6.33 15.26
N SER A 54 21.44 -5.06 15.39
CA SER A 54 20.54 -3.93 15.63
C SER A 54 20.89 -2.79 14.68
N ILE A 55 19.89 -2.24 14.00
CA ILE A 55 20.05 -1.12 13.07
C ILE A 55 18.86 -0.16 13.13
N ALA A 56 19.14 1.12 12.93
CA ALA A 56 18.14 2.15 12.73
C ALA A 56 18.16 2.60 11.26
N ILE A 57 17.06 2.36 10.54
CA ILE A 57 16.92 2.73 9.12
C ILE A 57 16.22 4.08 8.98
N ASN A 58 16.54 4.85 7.94
CA ASN A 58 15.78 6.04 7.59
C ASN A 58 14.50 5.63 6.84
N THR A 59 13.34 6.10 7.30
CA THR A 59 12.04 5.78 6.68
C THR A 59 11.86 6.44 5.31
N GLU A 60 12.58 7.53 5.03
CA GLU A 60 12.52 8.23 3.74
C GLU A 60 13.00 7.36 2.57
N ASP A 61 13.90 6.41 2.84
CA ASP A 61 14.46 5.51 1.83
C ASP A 61 13.43 4.46 1.33
N PHE A 62 12.31 4.28 2.04
CA PHE A 62 11.32 3.23 1.79
C PHE A 62 9.93 3.76 1.42
N GLY A 63 9.60 4.99 1.82
CA GLY A 63 8.31 5.62 1.53
C GLY A 63 7.20 5.22 2.50
N LEU A 64 5.95 5.39 2.06
CA LEU A 64 4.76 5.12 2.88
C LEU A 64 4.25 3.69 2.73
N GLY A 65 3.57 3.20 3.76
CA GLY A 65 2.89 1.92 3.78
C GLY A 65 3.61 0.85 4.58
N LYS A 66 3.24 -0.41 4.35
CA LYS A 66 3.76 -1.55 5.10
C LYS A 66 4.97 -2.14 4.37
N HIS A 67 6.10 -2.21 5.07
CA HIS A 67 7.34 -2.80 4.57
C HIS A 67 7.65 -4.09 5.31
N LEU A 68 8.00 -5.13 4.57
CA LEU A 68 8.37 -6.43 5.13
C LEU A 68 9.81 -6.35 5.65
N VAL A 69 10.04 -6.80 6.88
CA VAL A 69 11.38 -6.96 7.43
C VAL A 69 11.68 -8.44 7.54
N THR A 70 12.78 -8.87 6.91
CA THR A 70 13.23 -10.26 6.93
C THR A 70 14.61 -10.34 7.57
N ALA A 71 14.77 -11.17 8.59
CA ALA A 71 16.07 -11.53 9.14
C ALA A 71 16.39 -12.99 8.79
N ILE A 72 17.57 -13.23 8.24
CA ILE A 72 18.09 -14.56 7.90
C ILE A 72 19.31 -14.80 8.79
N ALA A 73 19.17 -15.66 9.79
CA ALA A 73 20.24 -16.07 10.67
C ALA A 73 20.94 -17.31 10.11
N PHE A 74 22.27 -17.29 10.07
CA PHE A 74 23.13 -18.39 9.65
C PHE A 74 23.83 -18.95 10.90
N TYR A 75 23.72 -20.27 11.10
CA TYR A 75 24.29 -21.00 12.23
C TYR A 75 24.68 -22.40 11.74
N PRO A 76 25.44 -23.22 12.49
CA PRO A 76 26.16 -24.37 11.92
C PRO A 76 25.33 -25.25 10.98
N ASN A 77 25.66 -25.18 9.67
CA ASN A 77 25.03 -25.87 8.54
C ASN A 77 23.51 -25.64 8.39
N LYS A 78 22.96 -24.56 8.94
CA LYS A 78 21.52 -24.26 8.93
C LYS A 78 21.24 -22.76 8.81
N THR A 79 20.04 -22.44 8.34
CA THR A 79 19.53 -21.07 8.32
C THR A 79 18.15 -20.98 8.92
N LYS A 80 17.82 -19.83 9.50
CA LYS A 80 16.47 -19.53 9.99
C LYS A 80 16.05 -18.16 9.49
N LYS A 81 14.92 -18.14 8.78
CA LYS A 81 14.26 -16.91 8.33
C LYS A 81 13.20 -16.49 9.36
N LEU A 82 13.20 -15.22 9.73
CA LEU A 82 12.18 -14.55 10.54
C LEU A 82 11.61 -13.39 9.74
N ASN A 83 10.32 -13.15 9.88
CA ASN A 83 9.65 -12.02 9.25
C ASN A 83 8.96 -11.16 10.31
N ASN A 84 8.98 -9.87 10.10
CA ASN A 84 8.19 -8.87 10.81
C ASN A 84 7.86 -7.74 9.82
N SER A 85 7.29 -6.63 10.26
CA SER A 85 7.01 -5.48 9.41
C SER A 85 7.20 -4.16 10.12
N ILE A 86 7.35 -3.11 9.32
CA ILE A 86 7.31 -1.71 9.74
C ILE A 86 6.24 -1.03 8.88
N GLU A 87 5.30 -0.34 9.50
CA GLU A 87 4.29 0.45 8.80
C GLU A 87 4.61 1.95 8.94
N ILE A 88 4.86 2.62 7.80
CA ILE A 88 5.27 4.02 7.73
C ILE A 88 4.07 4.87 7.31
N PHE A 89 3.67 5.78 8.19
CA PHE A 89 2.57 6.71 7.96
C PHE A 89 3.07 8.08 7.51
N ALA A 90 2.19 8.86 6.90
CA ALA A 90 2.49 10.26 6.63
C ALA A 90 2.70 11.01 7.96
N SER A 91 3.76 11.81 8.04
CA SER A 91 4.03 12.67 9.21
C SER A 91 3.06 13.84 9.36
N LYS A 92 2.26 14.11 8.31
CA LYS A 92 1.26 15.18 8.29
C LYS A 92 -0.12 14.59 7.99
N ALA A 93 -1.11 14.96 8.79
CA ALA A 93 -2.49 14.64 8.53
C ALA A 93 -2.96 15.29 7.20
N PRO A 94 -3.83 14.62 6.42
CA PRO A 94 -4.39 15.20 5.22
C PRO A 94 -5.24 16.43 5.56
N LYS A 95 -5.19 17.44 4.69
CA LYS A 95 -6.10 18.59 4.80
C LYS A 95 -7.50 18.16 4.37
N VAL A 96 -8.48 18.34 5.25
CA VAL A 96 -9.89 18.11 4.94
C VAL A 96 -10.45 19.38 4.32
N TYR A 97 -10.83 19.31 3.04
CA TYR A 97 -11.50 20.41 2.35
C TYR A 97 -13.01 20.30 2.52
N SER A 98 -13.65 21.43 2.81
CA SER A 98 -15.11 21.56 2.72
C SER A 98 -15.52 22.11 1.35
N PHE A 99 -16.80 22.06 1.03
CA PHE A 99 -17.35 22.59 -0.22
C PHE A 99 -18.50 23.56 0.05
N LYS A 100 -18.74 24.46 -0.90
CA LYS A 100 -19.94 25.30 -0.96
C LYS A 100 -20.61 25.06 -2.30
N ILE A 101 -21.91 24.76 -2.27
CA ILE A 101 -22.70 24.62 -3.48
C ILE A 101 -22.80 26.00 -4.15
N LYS A 102 -22.31 26.11 -5.38
CA LYS A 102 -22.39 27.32 -6.20
C LYS A 102 -23.58 27.27 -7.16
N ASN A 103 -23.82 26.11 -7.75
CA ASN A 103 -24.92 25.84 -8.67
C ASN A 103 -25.34 24.38 -8.53
N THR A 104 -26.61 24.10 -8.86
CA THR A 104 -27.16 22.75 -8.96
C THR A 104 -27.78 22.59 -10.34
N PHE A 105 -27.49 21.48 -11.02
CA PHE A 105 -27.98 21.18 -12.35
C PHE A 105 -28.73 19.85 -12.38
N PRO A 106 -29.73 19.67 -13.26
CA PRO A 106 -30.44 18.40 -13.40
C PRO A 106 -29.49 17.26 -13.84
N HIS A 107 -29.65 16.08 -13.26
CA HIS A 107 -28.95 14.84 -13.66
C HIS A 107 -29.96 13.70 -13.81
N ASP A 108 -29.71 12.79 -14.76
CA ASP A 108 -30.55 11.61 -15.01
C ASP A 108 -30.35 10.58 -13.88
N PRO A 109 -31.35 10.35 -13.00
CA PRO A 109 -31.20 9.45 -11.86
C PRO A 109 -31.03 7.98 -12.27
N THR A 110 -31.28 7.63 -13.54
CA THR A 110 -31.08 6.28 -14.07
C THR A 110 -29.67 6.06 -14.62
N ALA A 111 -28.88 7.13 -14.76
CA ALA A 111 -27.48 7.12 -15.19
C ALA A 111 -26.57 6.83 -14.00
N TYR A 112 -26.02 5.61 -13.93
CA TYR A 112 -25.04 5.25 -12.90
C TYR A 112 -23.65 5.72 -13.32
N THR A 113 -23.26 6.92 -12.89
CA THR A 113 -21.99 7.58 -13.24
C THR A 113 -20.78 6.75 -12.83
N GLN A 114 -19.87 6.46 -13.77
CA GLN A 114 -18.57 5.81 -13.51
C GLN A 114 -17.38 6.65 -14.00
N GLY A 115 -17.64 7.68 -14.81
CA GLY A 115 -16.68 8.66 -15.26
C GLY A 115 -17.40 9.93 -15.64
N LEU A 116 -16.79 11.07 -15.33
CA LEU A 116 -17.39 12.38 -15.49
C LEU A 116 -16.33 13.41 -15.85
N GLU A 117 -16.51 14.11 -16.96
CA GLU A 117 -15.58 15.12 -17.46
C GLU A 117 -16.36 16.35 -17.94
N TYR A 118 -15.85 17.54 -17.63
CA TYR A 118 -16.35 18.79 -18.20
C TYR A 118 -15.39 19.28 -19.27
N HIS A 119 -15.87 19.40 -20.51
CA HIS A 119 -15.05 19.81 -21.64
C HIS A 119 -15.85 20.70 -22.61
N ASN A 120 -15.29 21.86 -22.95
CA ASN A 120 -15.86 22.83 -23.89
C ASN A 120 -17.36 23.13 -23.68
N GLY A 121 -17.78 23.33 -22.43
CA GLY A 121 -19.17 23.67 -22.10
C GLY A 121 -20.11 22.49 -21.91
N PHE A 122 -19.66 21.26 -22.16
CA PHE A 122 -20.46 20.05 -22.05
C PHE A 122 -19.95 19.12 -20.96
N LEU A 123 -20.85 18.29 -20.45
CA LEU A 123 -20.55 17.22 -19.54
C LEU A 123 -20.46 15.91 -20.34
N TYR A 124 -19.34 15.22 -20.24
CA TYR A 124 -19.13 13.90 -20.81
C TYR A 124 -19.21 12.89 -19.68
N GLU A 125 -20.08 11.90 -19.82
CA GLU A 125 -20.38 10.94 -18.76
C GLU A 125 -20.31 9.52 -19.30
N THR A 126 -19.59 8.64 -18.60
CA THR A 126 -19.72 7.20 -18.77
C THR A 126 -20.66 6.65 -17.70
N THR A 127 -21.65 5.87 -18.13
CA THR A 127 -22.57 5.19 -17.23
C THR A 127 -22.26 3.72 -17.17
N GLY A 128 -22.35 3.10 -16.00
CA GLY A 128 -22.10 1.67 -15.80
C GLY A 128 -23.33 0.92 -15.29
N ARG A 129 -23.85 -0.02 -16.07
CA ARG A 129 -24.74 -1.10 -15.59
C ARG A 129 -24.45 -2.30 -16.50
N ARG A 130 -24.34 -3.52 -15.96
CA ARG A 130 -24.00 -4.73 -16.76
C ARG A 130 -24.85 -4.80 -18.03
N GLY A 131 -24.21 -4.65 -19.19
CA GLY A 131 -24.85 -4.68 -20.51
C GLY A 131 -25.64 -3.43 -20.93
N LYS A 132 -25.58 -2.32 -20.18
CA LYS A 132 -26.24 -1.03 -20.46
C LYS A 132 -25.28 0.16 -20.31
N SER A 133 -23.96 -0.09 -20.35
CA SER A 133 -22.96 0.97 -20.23
C SER A 133 -22.99 1.88 -21.47
N SER A 134 -22.80 3.18 -21.27
CA SER A 134 -22.85 4.15 -22.37
C SER A 134 -21.95 5.35 -22.10
N LEU A 135 -21.41 5.95 -23.16
CA LEU A 135 -20.76 7.25 -23.14
C LEU A 135 -21.77 8.30 -23.64
N ARG A 136 -21.91 9.40 -22.92
CA ARG A 136 -22.91 10.44 -23.17
C ARG A 136 -22.25 11.81 -23.21
N LYS A 137 -22.71 12.66 -24.13
CA LYS A 137 -22.48 14.12 -24.12
C LYS A 137 -23.76 14.78 -23.62
N VAL A 138 -23.66 15.58 -22.57
CA VAL A 138 -24.79 16.15 -21.83
C VAL A 138 -24.66 17.67 -21.78
N GLU A 139 -25.76 18.36 -22.04
CA GLU A 139 -25.88 19.80 -21.83
C GLU A 139 -26.01 20.08 -20.33
N ILE A 140 -25.05 20.79 -19.75
CA ILE A 140 -24.94 20.96 -18.29
C ILE A 140 -26.16 21.66 -17.67
N LYS A 141 -26.75 22.66 -18.34
CA LYS A 141 -27.84 23.46 -17.75
C LYS A 141 -29.15 22.68 -17.64
N THR A 142 -29.39 21.75 -18.57
CA THR A 142 -30.67 21.06 -18.72
C THR A 142 -30.60 19.60 -18.31
N GLY A 143 -29.40 19.00 -18.28
CA GLY A 143 -29.20 17.56 -18.12
C GLY A 143 -29.55 16.76 -19.39
N LYS A 144 -29.83 17.42 -20.51
CA LYS A 144 -30.24 16.75 -21.75
C LYS A 144 -29.06 16.04 -22.40
N VAL A 145 -29.25 14.76 -22.73
CA VAL A 145 -28.28 13.99 -23.53
C VAL A 145 -28.35 14.46 -24.99
N LEU A 146 -27.24 15.02 -25.48
CA LEU A 146 -27.08 15.48 -26.86
C LEU A 146 -26.55 14.39 -27.77
N GLN A 147 -25.72 13.49 -27.23
CA GLN A 147 -25.17 12.36 -27.96
C GLN A 147 -24.97 11.19 -27.00
N LYS A 148 -25.21 9.97 -27.48
CA LYS A 148 -25.02 8.74 -26.72
C LYS A 148 -24.38 7.67 -27.61
N LYS A 149 -23.40 6.96 -27.07
CA LYS A 149 -22.82 5.76 -27.66
C LYS A 149 -22.88 4.64 -26.64
N ASP A 150 -23.60 3.58 -26.94
CA ASP A 150 -23.60 2.39 -26.10
C ASP A 150 -22.24 1.68 -26.20
N LEU A 151 -21.74 1.21 -25.06
CA LEU A 151 -20.49 0.47 -24.97
C LEU A 151 -20.79 -1.02 -25.11
N GLU A 152 -19.92 -1.76 -25.81
CA GLU A 152 -20.11 -3.20 -25.99
C GLU A 152 -20.05 -3.93 -24.64
N LYS A 153 -20.88 -4.97 -24.50
CA LYS A 153 -21.05 -5.74 -23.26
C LYS A 153 -19.75 -6.34 -22.69
N LYS A 154 -18.70 -6.46 -23.52
CA LYS A 154 -17.41 -7.07 -23.17
C LYS A 154 -16.44 -6.13 -22.45
N TYR A 155 -16.67 -4.82 -22.49
CA TYR A 155 -15.72 -3.84 -21.95
C TYR A 155 -16.03 -3.42 -20.51
N PHE A 156 -17.29 -3.54 -20.06
CA PHE A 156 -17.70 -3.09 -18.73
C PHE A 156 -18.87 -3.96 -18.20
N GLY A 157 -18.65 -4.58 -17.03
CA GLY A 157 -19.59 -5.45 -16.32
C GLY A 157 -19.42 -5.32 -14.82
#